data_AF-A0A4V3BWF5-F1
#
_entry.id   AF-A0A4V3BWF5-F1
#
_cell.length_a   1.000
_cell.length_b   1.000
_cell.length_c   1.000
_cell.angle_alpha   90.00
_cell.angle_beta   90.00
_cell.angle_gamma   90.00
#
_symmetry.space_group_name_H-M   'P 1'
#
loop_
_entity.id
_entity.type
_entity.pdbx_description
1 polymer ?
#
loop_
_entity_poly.entity_id
_entity_poly.type
_entity_poly.pdbx_seq_one_letter_code
_entity_poly.pdbx_strand_id
1 'polypeptide(L)'
;MQNHFDLFHLPQRFTIDASALDSAYHSVQNQVHPDKFANASDAEKRVAMQWATRANEAYKTLKSPFKRAAYLCELNGVDLQTESNTAMPVEFLMQQMEWREALSEARAQKNRAELETLDDDIRSARKIELLEIAQLLDANDFTQAAGLVRQLMFLEKFADEVSIALDTLPD
;
A
#
# COMPACT_ATOMS: atom_id res chain seq x y z
N MET A 1 -12.79 -3.07 19.19
CA MET A 1 -11.59 -2.25 18.90
C MET A 1 -11.90 -1.48 17.63
N GLN A 2 -11.77 -0.15 17.64
CA GLN A 2 -12.11 0.69 16.47
C GLN A 2 -11.02 0.49 15.39
N ASN A 3 -11.38 0.06 14.18
CA ASN A 3 -10.39 -0.16 13.11
C ASN A 3 -10.05 1.16 12.37
N HIS A 4 -9.17 1.13 11.37
CA HIS A 4 -8.77 2.35 10.65
C HIS A 4 -9.94 3.04 9.92
N PHE A 5 -10.90 2.27 9.40
CA PHE A 5 -12.08 2.84 8.74
C PHE A 5 -13.00 3.51 9.76
N ASP A 6 -13.22 2.85 10.90
CA ASP A 6 -14.04 3.39 11.98
C ASP A 6 -13.43 4.65 12.60
N LEU A 7 -12.10 4.79 12.60
CA LEU A 7 -11.37 5.98 13.07
C LEU A 7 -11.68 7.22 12.21
N PHE A 8 -11.89 7.02 10.90
CA PHE A 8 -12.21 8.09 9.96
C PHE A 8 -13.69 8.17 9.60
N HIS A 9 -14.54 7.34 10.23
CA HIS A 9 -15.96 7.23 9.92
C HIS A 9 -16.22 6.90 8.44
N LEU A 10 -15.38 6.05 7.86
CA LEU A 10 -15.48 5.62 6.47
C LEU A 10 -16.04 4.18 6.39
N PRO A 11 -16.73 3.83 5.30
CA PRO A 11 -17.16 2.45 5.09
C PRO A 11 -15.94 1.53 4.90
N GLN A 12 -16.01 0.33 5.49
CA GLN A 12 -14.99 -0.71 5.35
C GLN A 12 -15.08 -1.35 3.96
N ARG A 13 -14.54 -0.66 2.95
CA ARG A 13 -14.54 -1.07 1.55
C ARG A 13 -13.18 -0.82 0.92
N PHE A 14 -12.87 -1.57 -0.12
CA PHE A 14 -11.64 -1.34 -0.87
C PHE A 14 -11.69 -0.02 -1.64
N THR A 15 -12.81 0.30 -2.28
CA THR A 15 -13.00 1.59 -2.93
C THR A 15 -13.24 2.66 -1.88
N ILE A 16 -12.36 3.67 -1.84
CA ILE A 16 -12.43 4.82 -0.94
C ILE A 16 -12.39 6.10 -1.75
N ASP A 17 -13.16 7.10 -1.33
CA ASP A 17 -13.00 8.47 -1.83
C ASP A 17 -11.75 9.09 -1.16
N ALA A 18 -10.75 9.42 -1.97
CA ALA A 18 -9.50 10.00 -1.50
C ALA A 18 -9.72 11.37 -0.82
N SER A 19 -10.64 12.19 -1.34
CA SER A 19 -10.96 13.49 -0.75
C SER A 19 -11.65 13.33 0.61
N ALA A 20 -12.55 12.34 0.73
CA ALA A 20 -13.19 12.03 2.00
C ALA A 20 -12.16 11.54 3.05
N LEU A 21 -11.21 10.68 2.63
CA LEU A 21 -10.13 10.21 3.50
C LEU A 21 -9.22 11.37 3.96
N ASP A 22 -8.80 12.24 3.04
CA ASP A 22 -7.98 13.42 3.36
C ASP A 22 -8.70 14.36 4.33
N SER A 23 -9.99 14.62 4.08
CA SER A 23 -10.82 15.47 4.95
C SER A 23 -10.97 14.88 6.36
N ALA A 24 -11.24 13.57 6.45
CA ALA A 24 -11.36 12.87 7.72
C ALA A 24 -10.04 12.87 8.50
N TYR A 25 -8.91 12.64 7.81
CA TYR A 25 -7.59 12.69 8.40
C TYR A 25 -7.26 14.08 8.97
N HIS A 26 -7.51 15.16 8.20
CA HIS A 26 -7.31 16.52 8.68
C HIS A 26 -8.20 16.85 9.88
N SER A 27 -9.46 16.40 9.89
CA SER A 27 -10.36 16.58 11.04
C SER A 27 -9.80 15.92 12.31
N VAL A 28 -9.30 14.68 12.21
CA VAL A 28 -8.70 13.97 13.34
C VAL A 28 -7.41 14.67 13.79
N GLN A 29 -6.49 15.00 12.87
CA GLN A 29 -5.24 15.70 13.18
C GLN A 29 -5.49 17.03 13.88
N ASN A 30 -6.48 17.80 13.43
CA ASN A 30 -6.84 19.07 14.06
C ASN A 30 -7.33 18.88 15.50
N GLN A 31 -7.96 17.75 15.85
CA GLN A 31 -8.42 17.49 17.22
C GLN A 31 -7.27 17.12 18.16
N VAL A 32 -6.20 16.53 17.64
CA VAL A 32 -5.08 15.97 18.41
C VAL A 32 -3.79 16.77 18.26
N HIS A 33 -3.85 17.93 17.60
CA HIS A 33 -2.69 18.77 17.30
C HIS A 33 -1.97 19.21 18.59
N PRO A 34 -0.63 19.08 18.69
CA PRO A 34 0.14 19.41 19.89
C PRO A 34 -0.13 20.80 20.46
N ASP A 35 -0.35 21.81 19.60
CA ASP A 35 -0.65 23.18 20.01
C ASP A 35 -1.91 23.30 20.88
N LYS A 36 -2.92 22.45 20.67
CA LYS A 36 -4.13 22.43 21.51
C LYS A 36 -3.86 21.89 22.91
N PHE A 37 -2.78 21.14 23.08
CA PHE A 37 -2.38 20.52 24.34
C PHE A 37 -1.15 21.19 24.95
N ALA A 38 -0.71 22.36 24.46
CA ALA A 38 0.46 23.06 24.97
C ALA A 38 0.38 23.31 26.50
N ASN A 39 -0.82 23.69 26.97
CA ASN A 39 -1.13 23.94 28.39
C ASN A 39 -1.74 22.72 29.11
N ALA A 40 -1.86 21.57 28.45
CA ALA A 40 -2.41 20.36 29.04
C ALA A 40 -1.38 19.64 29.92
N SER A 41 -1.86 18.74 30.77
CA SER A 41 -1.01 17.86 31.57
C SER A 41 -0.19 16.92 30.69
N ASP A 42 0.92 16.41 31.23
CA ASP A 42 1.76 15.44 30.51
C ASP A 42 0.99 14.16 30.13
N ALA A 43 0.00 13.77 30.92
CA ALA A 43 -0.86 12.63 30.60
C ALA A 43 -1.71 12.91 29.36
N GLU A 44 -2.33 14.09 29.27
CA GLU A 44 -3.14 14.51 28.12
C GLU A 44 -2.28 14.67 26.86
N LYS A 45 -1.09 15.26 26.97
CA LYS A 45 -0.12 15.36 25.87
C LYS A 45 0.27 13.99 25.31
N ARG A 46 0.52 13.01 26.19
CA ARG A 46 0.82 11.62 25.77
C ARG A 46 -0.35 10.96 25.04
N VAL A 47 -1.57 11.13 25.54
CA VAL A 47 -2.78 10.59 24.90
C VAL A 47 -2.97 11.21 23.51
N ALA A 48 -2.82 12.53 23.37
CA ALA A 48 -2.89 13.23 22.09
C ALA A 48 -1.84 12.71 21.09
N MET A 49 -0.60 12.50 21.53
CA MET A 49 0.47 11.95 20.70
C MET A 49 0.18 10.53 20.20
N GLN A 50 -0.34 9.65 21.08
CA GLN A 50 -0.74 8.30 20.69
C GLN A 50 -1.86 8.32 19.64
N TRP A 51 -2.84 9.20 19.82
CA TRP A 51 -3.91 9.40 18.85
C TRP A 51 -3.41 9.93 17.50
N ALA A 52 -2.51 10.92 17.50
CA ALA A 52 -1.91 11.45 16.27
C ALA A 52 -1.13 10.36 15.51
N THR A 53 -0.37 9.55 16.24
CA THR A 53 0.38 8.42 15.66
C THR A 53 -0.56 7.41 15.02
N ARG A 54 -1.62 7.01 15.73
CA ARG A 54 -2.62 6.08 15.21
C ARG A 54 -3.36 6.63 13.99
N ALA A 55 -3.69 7.91 13.98
CA ALA A 55 -4.30 8.57 12.82
C ALA A 55 -3.35 8.56 11.61
N ASN A 56 -2.06 8.80 11.82
CA ASN A 56 -1.06 8.75 10.74
C ASN A 56 -0.93 7.34 10.15
N GLU A 57 -0.87 6.31 10.99
CA GLU A 57 -0.80 4.91 10.57
C GLU A 57 -2.05 4.48 9.82
N ALA A 58 -3.23 4.81 10.35
CA ALA A 58 -4.50 4.54 9.70
C ALA A 58 -4.59 5.22 8.33
N TYR A 59 -4.22 6.50 8.25
CA TYR A 59 -4.23 7.24 7.00
C TYR A 59 -3.27 6.66 5.96
N LYS A 60 -2.02 6.35 6.35
CA LYS A 60 -1.05 5.70 5.45
C LYS A 60 -1.53 4.35 4.95
N THR A 61 -2.19 3.58 5.82
CA THR A 61 -2.75 2.26 5.48
C THR A 61 -3.91 2.40 4.49
N LEU A 62 -4.87 3.28 4.76
CA LEU A 62 -6.03 3.46 3.90
C LEU A 62 -5.72 4.22 2.60
N LYS A 63 -4.67 5.04 2.55
CA LYS A 63 -4.30 5.79 1.35
C LYS A 63 -3.66 4.90 0.29
N SER A 64 -2.81 3.95 0.70
CA SER A 64 -2.17 3.01 -0.22
C SER A 64 -3.15 1.89 -0.60
N PRO A 65 -3.46 1.68 -1.89
CA PRO A 65 -4.34 0.59 -2.31
C PRO A 65 -3.81 -0.79 -1.87
N PHE A 66 -2.50 -1.03 -2.00
CA PHE A 66 -1.85 -2.25 -1.53
C PHE A 66 -2.07 -2.47 -0.02
N LYS A 67 -1.73 -1.48 0.82
CA LYS A 67 -1.88 -1.60 2.29
C LYS A 67 -3.35 -1.72 2.70
N ARG A 68 -4.25 -1.05 1.98
CA ARG A 68 -5.68 -1.12 2.22
C ARG A 68 -6.26 -2.49 1.90
N ALA A 69 -5.84 -3.11 0.80
CA ALA A 69 -6.22 -4.48 0.46
C ALA A 69 -5.73 -5.48 1.51
N ALA A 70 -4.45 -5.39 1.87
CA ALA A 70 -3.86 -6.20 2.94
C ALA A 70 -4.64 -6.08 4.25
N TYR A 71 -4.92 -4.85 4.66
CA TYR A 71 -5.67 -4.57 5.88
C TYR A 71 -7.10 -5.11 5.86
N LEU A 72 -7.79 -5.07 4.72
CA LEU A 72 -9.12 -5.66 4.58
C LEU A 72 -9.10 -7.19 4.70
N CYS A 73 -8.08 -7.86 4.18
CA CYS A 73 -7.90 -9.31 4.38
C CYS A 73 -7.69 -9.63 5.87
N GLU A 74 -6.80 -8.90 6.55
CA GLU A 74 -6.53 -9.08 7.98
C GLU A 74 -7.78 -8.85 8.86
N LEU A 75 -8.56 -7.81 8.57
CA LEU A 75 -9.82 -7.53 9.28
C LEU A 75 -10.84 -8.67 9.16
N ASN A 76 -10.75 -9.47 8.11
CA ASN A 76 -11.61 -10.62 7.86
C ASN A 76 -10.95 -11.95 8.26
N GLY A 77 -9.88 -11.91 9.06
CA GLY A 77 -9.23 -13.08 9.62
C GLY A 77 -8.33 -13.85 8.66
N VAL A 78 -7.99 -13.26 7.50
CA VAL A 78 -7.04 -13.85 6.56
C VAL A 78 -5.67 -13.24 6.79
N ASP A 79 -4.77 -14.04 7.37
CA ASP A 79 -3.36 -13.69 7.47
C ASP A 79 -2.68 -13.85 6.11
N LEU A 80 -2.04 -12.78 5.64
CA LEU A 80 -1.29 -12.79 4.40
C LEU A 80 -0.05 -13.68 4.48
N GLN A 81 0.46 -14.01 5.66
CA GLN A 81 1.65 -14.85 5.83
C GLN A 81 2.83 -14.35 4.97
N THR A 82 3.03 -13.03 4.88
CA THR A 82 3.97 -12.39 3.94
C THR A 82 5.42 -12.85 4.10
N GLU A 83 5.80 -13.36 5.28
CA GLU A 83 7.13 -13.90 5.55
C GLU A 83 7.24 -15.42 5.41
N SER A 84 6.14 -16.16 5.54
CA SER A 84 6.14 -17.63 5.58
C SER A 84 5.54 -18.30 4.34
N ASN A 85 4.73 -17.57 3.56
CA ASN A 85 4.03 -18.08 2.38
C ASN A 85 4.49 -17.37 1.10
N THR A 86 5.63 -17.84 0.59
CA THR A 86 6.26 -17.37 -0.66
C THR A 86 5.80 -18.13 -1.90
N ALA A 87 4.81 -19.03 -1.77
CA ALA A 87 4.28 -19.78 -2.90
C ALA A 87 3.50 -18.84 -3.84
N MET A 88 4.05 -18.64 -5.04
CA MET A 88 3.47 -17.82 -6.11
C MET A 88 3.16 -18.68 -7.35
N PRO A 89 2.19 -18.27 -8.19
CA PRO A 89 1.94 -18.91 -9.48
C PRO A 89 3.20 -18.95 -10.35
N VAL A 90 3.36 -20.01 -11.16
CA VAL A 90 4.54 -20.19 -12.01
C VAL A 90 4.65 -19.08 -13.03
N GLU A 91 3.52 -18.68 -13.61
CA GLU A 91 3.41 -17.59 -14.57
C GLU A 91 3.92 -16.26 -13.99
N PHE A 92 3.58 -15.98 -12.73
CA PHE A 92 4.07 -14.80 -12.02
C PHE A 92 5.59 -14.83 -11.81
N LEU A 93 6.13 -15.99 -11.41
CA LEU A 93 7.57 -16.15 -11.20
C LEU A 93 8.36 -15.99 -12.50
N MET A 94 7.85 -16.52 -13.62
CA MET A 94 8.47 -16.34 -14.94
C MET A 94 8.48 -14.85 -15.34
N GLN A 95 7.34 -14.16 -15.20
CA GLN A 95 7.27 -12.73 -15.50
C GLN A 95 8.25 -11.91 -14.64
N GLN A 96 8.36 -12.25 -13.36
CA GLN A 96 9.30 -11.59 -12.45
C GLN A 96 10.75 -11.81 -12.86
N MET A 97 11.11 -13.00 -13.36
CA MET A 97 12.46 -13.26 -13.89
C MET A 97 12.75 -12.44 -15.15
N GLU A 98 11.80 -12.37 -16.09
CA GLU A 98 11.95 -11.56 -17.31
C GLU A 98 12.16 -10.07 -16.98
N TRP A 99 11.36 -9.52 -16.07
CA TRP A 99 11.53 -8.14 -15.64
C TRP A 99 12.86 -7.89 -14.91
N ARG A 100 13.33 -8.86 -14.11
CA ARG A 100 14.63 -8.78 -13.43
C ARG A 100 15.78 -8.74 -14.44
N GLU A 101 15.68 -9.52 -15.51
CA GLU A 101 16.63 -9.50 -16.62
C GLU A 101 16.60 -8.15 -17.34
N ALA A 102 15.42 -7.66 -17.72
CA ALA A 102 15.24 -6.35 -18.36
C ALA A 102 15.81 -5.20 -17.52
N LEU A 103 15.56 -5.19 -16.20
CA LEU A 103 16.16 -4.21 -15.27
C LEU A 103 17.69 -4.27 -15.27
N SER A 104 18.26 -5.48 -15.26
CA SER A 104 19.70 -5.69 -15.27
C SER A 104 20.34 -5.20 -16.57
N GLU A 105 19.74 -5.53 -17.71
CA GLU A 105 20.21 -5.11 -19.03
C GLU A 105 20.13 -3.59 -19.20
N ALA A 106 18.98 -2.99 -18.89
CA ALA A 106 18.79 -1.55 -19.00
C ALA A 106 19.75 -0.76 -18.10
N ARG A 107 20.02 -1.26 -16.88
CA ARG A 107 21.05 -0.69 -15.98
C ARG A 107 22.45 -0.81 -16.56
N ALA A 108 22.82 -1.97 -17.11
CA ALA A 108 24.14 -2.21 -17.70
C ALA A 108 24.39 -1.29 -18.91
N GLN A 109 23.35 -1.06 -19.70
CA GLN A 109 23.38 -0.20 -20.88
C GLN A 109 23.18 1.29 -20.56
N LYS A 110 22.83 1.63 -19.30
CA LYS A 110 22.38 2.96 -18.88
C LYS A 110 21.23 3.48 -19.76
N ASN A 111 20.34 2.58 -20.18
CA ASN A 111 19.25 2.89 -21.08
C ASN A 111 18.02 3.34 -20.28
N ARG A 112 17.86 4.66 -20.17
CA ARG A 112 16.73 5.27 -19.45
C ARG A 112 15.37 4.90 -20.09
N ALA A 113 15.29 4.88 -21.42
CA ALA A 113 14.03 4.59 -22.12
C ALA A 113 13.52 3.16 -21.87
N GLU A 114 14.43 2.18 -21.76
CA GLU A 114 14.06 0.81 -21.39
C GLU A 114 13.57 0.73 -19.94
N LEU A 115 14.17 1.47 -19.00
CA LEU A 115 13.69 1.53 -17.62
C LEU A 115 12.33 2.23 -17.50
N GLU A 116 12.08 3.27 -18.28
CA GLU A 116 10.77 3.94 -18.34
C GLU A 116 9.70 2.99 -18.89
N THR A 117 10.03 2.22 -19.94
CA THR A 117 9.15 1.18 -20.48
C THR A 117 8.84 0.11 -19.43
N LEU A 118 9.88 -0.36 -18.73
CA LEU A 118 9.73 -1.34 -17.65
C LEU A 118 8.87 -0.80 -16.50
N ASP A 119 9.04 0.47 -16.11
CA ASP A 119 8.21 1.11 -15.09
C ASP A 119 6.73 1.19 -15.53
N ASP A 120 6.46 1.52 -16.79
CA ASP A 120 5.10 1.53 -17.35
C ASP A 120 4.45 0.14 -17.38
N ASP A 121 5.23 -0.90 -17.71
CA ASP A 121 4.77 -2.30 -17.69
C ASP A 121 4.39 -2.74 -16.27
N ILE A 122 5.23 -2.42 -15.27
CA ILE A 122 4.96 -2.72 -13.86
C ILE A 122 3.74 -1.95 -13.37
N ARG A 123 3.61 -0.65 -13.70
CA ARG A 123 2.43 0.15 -13.36
C ARG A 123 1.15 -0.44 -13.94
N SER A 124 1.21 -0.93 -15.18
CA SER A 124 0.08 -1.58 -15.85
C SER A 124 -0.29 -2.89 -15.17
N ALA A 125 0.69 -3.75 -14.85
CA ALA A 125 0.47 -4.99 -14.12
C ALA A 125 -0.14 -4.74 -12.73
N ARG A 126 0.40 -3.79 -11.96
CA ARG A 126 -0.15 -3.39 -10.65
C ARG A 126 -1.61 -2.93 -10.75
N LYS A 127 -1.94 -2.16 -11.79
CA LYS A 127 -3.32 -1.69 -12.00
C LYS A 127 -4.27 -2.84 -12.27
N ILE A 128 -3.88 -3.81 -13.11
CA ILE A 128 -4.68 -5.00 -13.41
C ILE A 128 -4.93 -5.80 -12.13
N GLU A 129 -3.86 -6.07 -11.37
CA GLU A 129 -3.96 -6.86 -10.16
C GLU A 129 -4.80 -6.17 -9.08
N LEU A 130 -4.68 -4.84 -8.93
CA LEU A 130 -5.52 -4.06 -8.01
C LEU A 130 -7.01 -4.11 -8.39
N LEU A 131 -7.34 -4.17 -9.68
CA LEU A 131 -8.73 -4.30 -10.14
C LEU A 131 -9.29 -5.69 -9.79
N GLU A 132 -8.50 -6.73 -9.94
CA GLU A 132 -8.90 -8.09 -9.59
C GLU A 132 -9.06 -8.24 -8.06
N ILE A 133 -8.12 -7.71 -7.29
CA ILE A 133 -8.22 -7.62 -5.83
C ILE A 133 -9.50 -6.89 -5.42
N ALA A 134 -9.83 -5.76 -6.06
CA ALA A 134 -11.04 -5.02 -5.76
C ALA A 134 -12.30 -5.86 -5.97
N GLN A 135 -12.38 -6.62 -7.07
CA GLN A 135 -13.50 -7.50 -7.37
C GLN A 135 -13.64 -8.63 -6.34
N LEU A 136 -12.53 -9.25 -5.94
CA LEU A 136 -12.52 -10.31 -4.93
C LEU A 136 -12.94 -9.78 -3.56
N LEU A 137 -12.45 -8.61 -3.16
CA LEU A 137 -12.83 -7.96 -1.91
C LEU A 137 -14.32 -7.57 -1.90
N ASP A 138 -14.86 -7.06 -3.00
CA ASP A 138 -16.29 -6.76 -3.14
C ASP A 138 -17.16 -8.03 -3.10
N ALA A 139 -16.62 -9.16 -3.56
CA ALA A 139 -17.25 -10.48 -3.46
C ALA A 139 -17.06 -11.17 -2.09
N ASN A 140 -16.36 -10.55 -1.14
CA ASN A 140 -15.94 -11.12 0.15
C ASN A 140 -15.05 -12.38 0.03
N ASP A 141 -14.34 -12.55 -1.08
CA ASP A 141 -13.36 -13.62 -1.26
C ASP A 141 -11.98 -13.16 -0.76
N PHE A 142 -11.86 -13.05 0.56
CA PHE A 142 -10.64 -12.57 1.20
C PHE A 142 -9.46 -13.55 1.06
N THR A 143 -9.73 -14.84 0.89
CA THR A 143 -8.67 -15.85 0.71
C THR A 143 -8.01 -15.73 -0.65
N GLN A 144 -8.79 -15.60 -1.73
CA GLN A 144 -8.21 -15.37 -3.05
C GLN A 144 -7.59 -13.97 -3.15
N ALA A 145 -8.25 -12.95 -2.58
CA ALA A 145 -7.68 -11.60 -2.53
C ALA A 145 -6.31 -11.59 -1.82
N ALA A 146 -6.15 -12.32 -0.72
CA ALA A 146 -4.87 -12.46 -0.03
C ALA A 146 -3.76 -13.09 -0.90
N GLY A 147 -4.13 -14.01 -1.82
CA GLY A 147 -3.20 -14.56 -2.80
C GLY A 147 -2.65 -13.50 -3.77
N LEU A 148 -3.53 -12.65 -4.30
CA LEU A 148 -3.13 -11.54 -5.18
C LEU A 148 -2.44 -10.41 -4.41
N VAL A 149 -2.86 -10.10 -3.19
CA VAL A 149 -2.16 -9.10 -2.35
C VAL A 149 -0.71 -9.51 -2.10
N ARG A 150 -0.44 -10.82 -1.92
CA ARG A 150 0.94 -11.31 -1.81
C ARG A 150 1.74 -11.11 -3.10
N GLN A 151 1.18 -11.39 -4.26
CA GLN A 151 1.82 -11.13 -5.56
C GLN A 151 2.09 -9.63 -5.76
N LEU A 152 1.09 -8.78 -5.50
CA LEU A 152 1.21 -7.33 -5.52
C LEU A 152 2.33 -6.81 -4.61
N MET A 153 2.57 -7.42 -3.44
CA MET A 153 3.69 -7.05 -2.56
C MET A 153 5.06 -7.18 -3.28
N PHE A 154 5.23 -8.20 -4.12
CA PHE A 154 6.46 -8.36 -4.90
C PHE A 154 6.56 -7.32 -6.02
N LEU A 155 5.43 -6.94 -6.64
CA LEU A 155 5.40 -5.85 -7.62
C LEU A 155 5.73 -4.50 -7.00
N GLU A 156 5.21 -4.19 -5.80
CA GLU A 156 5.53 -2.94 -5.10
C GLU A 156 7.04 -2.84 -4.82
N LYS A 157 7.64 -3.91 -4.28
CA LYS A 157 9.09 -3.97 -4.04
C LYS A 157 9.89 -3.79 -5.33
N PHE A 158 9.45 -4.43 -6.42
CA PHE A 158 10.15 -4.34 -7.69
C PHE A 158 9.99 -2.95 -8.33
N ALA A 159 8.82 -2.33 -8.24
CA ALA A 159 8.58 -0.95 -8.68
C ALA A 159 9.50 0.05 -7.97
N ASP A 160 9.69 -0.11 -6.65
CA ASP A 160 10.64 0.71 -5.88
C ASP A 160 12.07 0.56 -6.43
N GLU A 161 12.49 -0.65 -6.78
CA GLU A 161 13.82 -0.89 -7.35
C GLU A 161 14.02 -0.29 -8.75
N VAL A 162 12.99 -0.31 -9.59
CA VAL A 162 13.02 0.33 -10.92
C VAL A 162 13.03 1.86 -10.76
N SER A 163 12.22 2.42 -9.87
CA SER A 163 12.24 3.85 -9.55
C SER A 163 13.63 4.31 -9.08
N ILE A 164 14.25 3.56 -8.17
CA ILE A 164 15.63 3.84 -7.73
C ILE A 164 16.61 3.78 -8.91
N ALA A 165 16.43 2.83 -9.85
CA ALA A 165 17.29 2.75 -11.03
C ALA A 165 17.18 4.00 -11.91
N LEU A 166 15.95 4.47 -12.17
CA LEU A 166 15.67 5.67 -12.95
C LEU A 166 16.28 6.92 -12.31
N ASP A 167 16.18 7.05 -10.98
CA ASP A 167 16.73 8.20 -10.24
C ASP A 167 18.26 8.23 -10.24
N THR A 168 18.93 7.07 -10.40
CA THR A 168 20.40 6.99 -10.44
C THR A 168 21.01 7.30 -11.80
N LEU A 169 20.21 7.34 -12.85
CA LEU A 169 20.67 7.68 -14.19
C LEU A 169 20.61 9.20 -14.41
N PRO A 170 21.69 9.84 -14.88
CA PRO A 170 21.64 11.24 -15.28
C PRO A 170 20.67 11.42 -16.46
N ASP A 171 20.07 12.61 -16.54
CA ASP A 171 19.19 13.04 -17.64
C ASP A 171 19.86 12.96 -19.02
#